data_AF-A0A1Y4WGB5-F1
#
_entry.id   AF-A0A1Y4WGB5-F1
#
_cell.length_a   1.000
_cell.length_b   1.000
_cell.length_c   1.000
_cell.angle_alpha   90.00
_cell.angle_beta   90.00
_cell.angle_gamma   90.00
#
_symmetry.space_group_name_H-M   'P 1'
#
loop_
_entity.id
_entity.type
_entity.pdbx_description
1 polymer ?
#
loop_
_entity_poly.entity_id
_entity_poly.type
_entity_poly.pdbx_seq_one_letter_code
_entity_poly.pdbx_strand_id
1 'polypeptide(L)'
;MKNVSFMTKEMYFTIALLSYENGVVCGDLHSPVLKKSIQFHNLTELILIMDQIMQDLNIPEYDERNHHVIIKNQSLDVELDYQDLKRDNFEKHLNHSLMYPKKSKDIFTVKVMYRQNNSWQGEMTWLRTNKTKFFRSALELVELIYSVIDKYHK
;
A
#
# COMPACT_ATOMS: atom_id res chain seq x y z
N MET A 1 22.24 4.30 -12.33
CA MET A 1 21.03 3.92 -13.09
C MET A 1 20.57 2.57 -12.54
N LYS A 2 19.54 2.55 -11.68
CA LYS A 2 18.99 1.29 -11.16
C LYS A 2 18.18 0.66 -12.29
N ASN A 3 18.60 -0.51 -12.77
CA ASN A 3 17.90 -1.26 -13.80
C ASN A 3 16.59 -1.82 -13.22
N VAL A 4 15.50 -1.04 -13.29
CA VAL A 4 14.16 -1.45 -12.84
C VAL A 4 13.36 -2.08 -14.01
N SER A 5 14.01 -2.90 -14.85
CA SER A 5 13.42 -3.37 -16.11
C SER A 5 12.52 -4.61 -15.99
N PHE A 6 12.30 -5.15 -14.79
CA PHE A 6 11.52 -6.40 -14.65
C PHE A 6 10.59 -6.44 -13.44
N MET A 7 10.40 -5.31 -12.76
CA MET A 7 9.44 -5.23 -11.68
C MET A 7 8.03 -5.33 -12.24
N THR A 8 7.15 -6.02 -11.54
CA THR A 8 5.72 -6.09 -11.84
C THR A 8 5.20 -4.69 -12.22
N LYS A 9 4.35 -4.58 -13.25
CA LYS A 9 3.69 -3.31 -13.61
C LYS A 9 2.80 -2.74 -12.48
N GLU A 10 2.70 -3.50 -11.39
CA GLU A 10 1.72 -3.38 -10.33
C GLU A 10 2.50 -3.35 -9.01
N MET A 11 2.00 -2.57 -8.05
CA MET A 11 2.57 -2.46 -6.72
C MET A 11 1.72 -3.24 -5.71
N TYR A 12 2.37 -3.96 -4.80
CA TYR A 12 1.69 -4.80 -3.81
C TYR A 12 1.97 -4.29 -2.40
N PHE A 13 0.91 -4.24 -1.60
CA PHE A 13 0.97 -3.89 -0.19
C PHE A 13 0.13 -4.90 0.62
N THR A 14 0.57 -5.17 1.84
CA THR A 14 -0.24 -5.84 2.86
C THR A 14 -0.43 -4.86 4.00
N ILE A 15 -1.69 -4.53 4.31
CA ILE A 15 -2.06 -3.60 5.37
C ILE A 15 -2.69 -4.41 6.48
N ALA A 16 -2.17 -4.26 7.70
CA ALA A 16 -2.71 -4.93 8.87
C ALA A 16 -3.15 -3.92 9.91
N LEU A 17 -4.44 -3.95 10.26
CA LEU A 17 -4.97 -3.04 11.27
C LEU A 17 -4.70 -3.61 12.66
N LEU A 18 -4.08 -2.83 13.54
CA LEU A 18 -3.75 -3.26 14.89
C LEU A 18 -4.72 -2.71 15.93
N SER A 19 -5.16 -1.46 15.76
CA SER A 19 -6.10 -0.82 16.68
C SER A 19 -6.99 0.17 15.94
N TYR A 20 -8.17 0.37 16.51
CA TYR A 20 -9.13 1.37 16.09
C TYR A 20 -9.73 2.03 17.33
N GLU A 21 -9.34 3.27 17.61
CA GLU A 21 -9.77 4.02 18.78
C GLU A 21 -10.16 5.45 18.34
N ASN A 22 -11.31 5.93 18.80
CA ASN A 22 -11.81 7.29 18.51
C ASN A 22 -11.85 7.66 17.01
N GLY A 23 -12.10 6.70 16.11
CA GLY A 23 -12.13 6.94 14.67
C GLY A 23 -10.76 6.89 13.97
N VAL A 24 -9.68 6.71 14.74
CA VAL A 24 -8.30 6.63 14.23
C VAL A 24 -7.89 5.16 14.11
N VAL A 25 -7.32 4.82 12.95
CA VAL A 25 -6.88 3.46 12.61
C VAL A 25 -5.36 3.42 12.58
N CYS A 26 -4.76 2.54 13.36
CA CYS A 26 -3.30 2.33 13.37
C CYS A 26 -2.97 0.90 12.94
N GLY A 27 -1.82 0.71 12.33
CA GLY A 27 -1.44 -0.60 11.83
C GLY A 27 -0.03 -0.68 11.25
N ASP A 28 0.23 -1.80 10.58
CA ASP A 28 1.48 -2.06 9.88
C ASP A 28 1.24 -2.16 8.37
N LEU A 29 2.14 -1.53 7.61
CA LEU A 29 2.26 -1.66 6.17
C LEU A 29 3.45 -2.56 5.83
N HIS A 30 3.19 -3.56 5.00
CA HIS A 30 4.21 -4.43 4.42
C HIS A 30 4.17 -4.29 2.90
N SER A 31 5.31 -4.53 2.27
CA SER A 31 5.40 -4.60 0.82
C SER A 31 6.59 -5.48 0.44
N PRO A 32 6.57 -6.16 -0.73
CA PRO A 32 7.70 -6.96 -1.19
C PRO A 32 8.98 -6.12 -1.39
N VAL A 33 8.84 -4.81 -1.56
CA VAL A 33 9.96 -3.88 -1.80
C VAL A 33 10.64 -3.42 -0.50
N LEU A 34 9.98 -3.58 0.65
CA LEU A 34 10.45 -3.09 1.94
C LEU A 34 11.22 -4.18 2.70
N LYS A 35 12.37 -3.82 3.30
CA LYS A 35 13.11 -4.76 4.17
C LYS A 35 12.38 -5.06 5.47
N LYS A 36 11.64 -4.08 5.99
CA LYS A 36 10.88 -4.15 7.23
C LYS A 36 9.51 -3.53 7.06
N SER A 37 8.58 -3.97 7.90
CA SER A 37 7.27 -3.35 8.06
C SER A 37 7.39 -1.92 8.53
N ILE A 38 6.47 -1.07 8.09
CA ILE A 38 6.38 0.32 8.52
C ILE A 38 5.08 0.49 9.29
N GLN A 39 5.16 1.05 10.48
CA GLN A 39 3.98 1.39 11.26
C GLN A 39 3.35 2.67 10.72
N PHE A 40 2.02 2.72 10.68
CA PHE A 40 1.24 3.93 10.43
C PHE A 40 0.26 4.18 11.58
N HIS A 41 -0.03 5.44 11.85
CA HIS A 41 -0.85 5.90 12.98
C HIS A 41 -2.20 6.48 12.55
N ASN A 42 -2.43 6.62 11.24
CA ASN A 42 -3.73 6.94 10.66
C ASN A 42 -3.73 6.58 9.16
N LEU A 43 -4.92 6.60 8.53
CA LEU A 43 -5.03 6.25 7.11
C LEU A 43 -4.42 7.31 6.19
N THR A 44 -4.30 8.57 6.60
CA THR A 44 -3.59 9.59 5.80
C THR A 44 -2.11 9.27 5.70
N GLU A 45 -1.47 8.96 6.83
CA GLU A 45 -0.06 8.52 6.89
C GLU A 45 0.17 7.26 6.07
N LEU A 46 -0.72 6.27 6.17
CA LEU A 46 -0.69 5.07 5.33
C LEU A 46 -0.66 5.42 3.83
N ILE A 47 -1.58 6.27 3.37
CA ILE A 47 -1.68 6.68 1.96
C ILE A 47 -0.42 7.44 1.52
N LEU A 48 0.12 8.31 2.37
CA LEU A 48 1.33 9.06 2.10
C LEU A 48 2.56 8.14 1.99
N ILE A 49 2.71 7.16 2.89
CA ILE A 49 3.79 6.16 2.83
C ILE A 49 3.68 5.34 1.54
N MET A 50 2.48 4.86 1.20
CA MET A 50 2.26 4.09 -0.03
C MET A 50 2.57 4.92 -1.28
N ASP A 51 2.18 6.19 -1.31
CA ASP A 51 2.48 7.10 -2.43
C ASP A 51 3.98 7.37 -2.55
N GLN A 52 4.68 7.65 -1.44
CA GLN A 52 6.13 7.84 -1.42
C GLN A 52 6.86 6.60 -1.98
N ILE A 53 6.48 5.40 -1.53
CA ILE A 53 7.06 4.14 -2.04
C ILE A 53 6.85 4.00 -3.55
N MET A 54 5.64 4.28 -4.06
CA MET A 54 5.36 4.21 -5.49
C MET A 54 6.10 5.29 -6.29
N GLN A 55 6.30 6.49 -5.72
CA GLN A 55 7.10 7.56 -6.31
C GLN A 55 8.58 7.15 -6.41
N ASP A 56 9.17 6.65 -5.33
CA ASP A 56 10.60 6.29 -5.27
C ASP A 56 10.97 5.15 -6.21
N LEU A 57 10.05 4.21 -6.42
CA LEU A 57 10.25 3.06 -7.30
C LEU A 57 9.72 3.28 -8.72
N ASN A 58 8.91 4.32 -8.94
CA ASN A 58 8.12 4.57 -10.14
C ASN A 58 7.29 3.35 -10.59
N ILE A 59 6.62 2.71 -9.63
CA ILE A 59 5.78 1.51 -9.86
C ILE A 59 4.44 1.66 -9.12
N PRO A 60 3.29 1.51 -9.80
CA PRO A 60 3.16 1.51 -11.26
C PRO A 60 3.78 2.77 -11.88
N GLU A 61 4.18 2.66 -13.15
CA GLU A 61 4.66 3.82 -13.89
C GLU A 61 3.56 4.89 -13.90
N TYR A 62 3.92 6.12 -13.54
CA TYR A 62 2.99 7.23 -13.51
C TYR A 62 2.68 7.70 -14.95
N ASP A 63 1.42 7.83 -15.30
CA ASP A 63 1.02 8.40 -16.59
C ASP A 63 1.25 9.91 -16.60
N GLU A 64 2.40 10.33 -17.13
CA GLU A 64 2.89 11.73 -17.16
C GLU A 64 1.98 12.70 -17.93
N ARG A 65 0.91 12.23 -18.60
CA ARG A 65 0.03 13.05 -19.45
C ARG A 65 -0.68 14.20 -18.72
N ASN A 66 -0.72 14.19 -17.38
CA ASN A 66 -1.31 15.24 -16.55
C ASN A 66 -0.33 15.77 -15.49
N HIS A 67 0.73 16.47 -15.93
CA HIS A 67 1.60 17.23 -15.02
C HIS A 67 0.86 18.43 -14.41
N HIS A 68 0.36 18.30 -13.19
CA HIS A 68 0.43 19.28 -12.09
C HIS A 68 -0.52 18.87 -10.95
N VAL A 69 -0.03 18.16 -9.95
CA VAL A 69 -0.01 18.59 -8.53
C VAL A 69 0.98 17.64 -7.90
N ILE A 70 2.25 18.02 -7.93
CA ILE A 70 3.20 17.40 -7.02
C ILE A 70 2.75 17.90 -5.66
N ILE A 71 2.23 17.02 -4.79
CA ILE A 71 2.21 17.27 -3.35
C ILE A 71 3.67 17.21 -2.91
N LYS A 72 4.47 18.19 -3.35
CA LYS A 72 5.76 18.51 -2.78
C LYS A 72 5.40 19.20 -1.49
N ASN A 73 5.87 18.66 -0.37
CA ASN A 73 5.88 19.26 0.98
C ASN A 73 4.94 18.61 2.02
N GLN A 74 4.82 17.29 2.04
CA GLN A 74 4.78 16.61 3.34
C GLN A 74 5.98 15.68 3.38
N SER A 75 7.11 16.19 3.89
CA SER A 75 8.24 15.35 4.25
C SER A 75 7.76 14.38 5.33
N LEU A 76 7.45 13.15 4.93
CA LEU A 76 7.28 12.06 5.87
C LEU A 76 8.63 11.83 6.53
N ASP A 77 8.70 11.94 7.85
CA ASP A 77 9.86 11.52 8.64
C ASP A 77 9.81 9.99 8.84
N VAL A 78 9.75 9.26 7.73
CA VAL A 78 9.66 7.79 7.71
C VAL A 78 10.88 7.27 6.95
N GLU A 79 11.75 6.54 7.65
CA GLU A 79 12.91 5.88 7.05
C GLU A 79 12.45 4.67 6.21
N LEU A 80 12.45 4.83 4.88
CA LEU A 80 12.09 3.77 3.93
C LEU A 80 13.33 2.99 3.51
N ASP A 81 13.50 1.78 4.05
CA ASP A 81 14.58 0.88 3.67
C ASP A 81 14.12 -0.17 2.64
N TYR A 82 14.55 0.03 1.39
CA TYR A 82 14.22 -0.84 0.26
C TYR A 82 15.20 -2.01 0.11
N GLN A 83 14.68 -3.18 -0.22
CA GLN A 83 15.49 -4.35 -0.58
C GLN A 83 15.75 -4.43 -2.08
N ASP A 84 16.88 -5.04 -2.43
CA ASP A 84 17.22 -5.37 -3.81
C ASP A 84 16.29 -6.47 -4.34
N LEU A 85 15.36 -6.08 -5.19
CA LEU A 85 14.49 -7.02 -5.87
C LEU A 85 15.17 -7.60 -7.11
N LYS A 86 15.69 -8.82 -6.95
CA LYS A 86 16.10 -9.67 -8.06
C LYS A 86 14.94 -10.57 -8.48
N ARG A 87 14.86 -10.90 -9.78
CA ARG A 87 13.80 -11.73 -10.38
C ARG A 87 13.51 -13.00 -9.58
N ASP A 88 14.56 -13.67 -9.12
CA ASP A 88 14.46 -14.97 -8.44
C ASP A 88 13.99 -14.86 -6.98
N ASN A 89 13.99 -13.64 -6.43
CA ASN A 89 13.61 -13.38 -5.04
C ASN A 89 12.26 -12.66 -4.92
N PHE A 90 11.73 -12.05 -5.99
CA PHE A 90 10.49 -11.25 -5.92
C PHE A 90 9.30 -12.07 -5.40
N GLU A 91 9.05 -13.25 -5.99
CA GLU A 91 7.93 -14.11 -5.58
C GLU A 91 8.07 -14.54 -4.11
N LYS A 92 9.30 -14.83 -3.67
CA LYS A 92 9.60 -15.11 -2.26
C LYS A 92 9.26 -13.92 -1.37
N HIS A 93 9.63 -12.71 -1.76
CA HIS A 93 9.33 -11.49 -1.00
C HIS A 93 7.85 -11.12 -1.02
N LEU A 94 7.15 -11.39 -2.13
CA LEU A 94 5.71 -11.23 -2.22
C LEU A 94 4.99 -12.20 -1.29
N ASN A 95 5.31 -13.49 -1.37
CA ASN A 95 4.76 -14.48 -0.46
C ASN A 95 5.07 -14.12 0.99
N HIS A 96 6.29 -13.67 1.29
CA HIS A 96 6.67 -13.22 2.63
C HIS A 96 5.86 -12.00 3.09
N SER A 97 5.64 -10.97 2.26
CA SER A 97 4.83 -9.81 2.64
C SER A 97 3.36 -10.17 2.86
N LEU A 98 2.86 -11.19 2.16
CA LEU A 98 1.52 -11.73 2.36
C LEU A 98 1.39 -12.55 3.66
N MET A 99 2.51 -12.99 4.27
CA MET A 99 2.53 -13.77 5.51
C MET A 99 2.46 -12.94 6.80
N TYR A 100 2.51 -11.60 6.71
CA TYR A 100 2.39 -10.72 7.87
C TYR A 100 0.98 -10.15 8.02
N PRO A 101 0.48 -9.91 9.25
CA PRO A 101 0.91 -10.38 10.58
C PRO A 101 -0.07 -11.38 11.23
N LYS A 102 0.47 -12.36 11.98
CA LYS A 102 -0.29 -13.39 12.71
C LYS A 102 -1.20 -12.88 13.84
N LYS A 103 -1.19 -11.58 14.16
CA LYS A 103 -1.89 -10.99 15.32
C LYS A 103 -3.11 -10.14 14.97
N SER A 104 -3.23 -9.66 13.73
CA SER A 104 -4.40 -8.87 13.31
C SER A 104 -5.46 -9.79 12.70
N LYS A 105 -6.74 -9.52 13.00
CA LYS A 105 -7.88 -10.16 12.33
C LYS A 105 -8.27 -9.45 11.03
N ASP A 106 -7.68 -8.29 10.74
CA ASP A 106 -8.07 -7.38 9.66
C ASP A 106 -6.85 -7.05 8.80
N ILE A 107 -6.59 -7.98 7.87
CA ILE A 107 -5.47 -7.92 6.94
C ILE A 107 -6.03 -7.71 5.53
N PHE A 108 -5.52 -6.70 4.84
CA PHE A 108 -5.88 -6.35 3.48
C PHE A 108 -4.67 -6.51 2.58
N THR A 109 -4.85 -7.21 1.47
CA THR A 109 -3.87 -7.18 0.37
C THR A 109 -4.34 -6.14 -0.63
N VAL A 110 -3.47 -5.20 -0.95
CA VAL A 110 -3.74 -4.11 -1.89
C VAL A 110 -2.81 -4.28 -3.07
N LYS A 111 -3.40 -4.34 -4.25
CA LYS A 111 -2.70 -4.39 -5.52
C LYS A 111 -3.03 -3.13 -6.30
N VAL A 112 -2.04 -2.28 -6.48
CA VAL A 112 -2.13 -1.05 -7.26
C VAL A 112 -1.75 -1.36 -8.69
N MET A 113 -2.65 -1.12 -9.63
CA MET A 113 -2.46 -1.45 -11.05
C MET A 113 -2.13 -0.23 -11.90
N TYR A 114 -2.65 0.94 -11.54
CA TYR A 114 -2.51 2.16 -12.34
C TYR A 114 -2.28 3.38 -11.46
N ARG A 115 -1.47 4.33 -11.97
CA ARG A 115 -1.27 5.66 -11.40
C ARG A 115 -1.56 6.71 -12.47
N GLN A 116 -2.75 7.28 -12.41
CA GLN A 116 -3.29 8.21 -13.41
C GLN A 116 -4.16 9.27 -12.72
N ASN A 117 -4.29 10.44 -13.34
CA ASN A 117 -5.16 11.53 -12.87
C ASN A 117 -4.89 11.93 -11.40
N ASN A 118 -3.63 12.03 -11.00
CA ASN A 118 -3.22 12.34 -9.62
C ASN A 118 -3.79 11.37 -8.56
N SER A 119 -4.07 10.12 -8.95
CA SER A 119 -4.56 9.09 -8.06
C SER A 119 -4.09 7.70 -8.50
N TRP A 120 -4.59 6.67 -7.83
CA TRP A 120 -4.18 5.29 -8.00
C TRP A 120 -5.40 4.37 -7.99
N GLN A 121 -5.35 3.35 -8.84
CA GLN A 121 -6.44 2.41 -9.07
C GLN A 121 -5.93 0.99 -8.90
N GLY A 122 -6.80 0.12 -8.39
CA GLY A 122 -6.37 -1.21 -8.02
C GLY A 122 -7.49 -2.05 -7.44
N GLU A 123 -7.08 -3.10 -6.73
CA GLU A 123 -7.97 -3.97 -5.97
C GLU A 123 -7.46 -4.15 -4.54
N MET A 124 -8.42 -4.27 -3.63
CA MET A 124 -8.20 -4.60 -2.23
C MET A 124 -8.90 -5.93 -1.96
N THR A 125 -8.15 -6.92 -1.49
CA THR A 125 -8.70 -8.18 -1.00
C THR A 125 -8.60 -8.24 0.51
N TRP A 126 -9.73 -8.51 1.14
CA TRP A 126 -9.76 -8.72 2.58
C TRP A 126 -9.54 -10.18 2.93
N LEU A 127 -8.44 -10.49 3.61
CA LEU A 127 -8.00 -11.86 3.82
C LEU A 127 -8.99 -12.69 4.64
N ARG A 128 -9.67 -12.07 5.62
CA ARG A 128 -10.63 -12.74 6.50
C ARG A 128 -11.81 -13.36 5.75
N THR A 129 -12.32 -12.70 4.71
CA THR A 129 -13.47 -13.19 3.95
C THR A 129 -13.12 -13.58 2.52
N ASN A 130 -11.86 -13.42 2.12
CA ASN A 130 -11.38 -13.56 0.76
C ASN A 130 -12.24 -12.78 -0.27
N LYS A 131 -12.71 -11.59 0.12
CA LYS A 131 -13.54 -10.73 -0.75
C LYS A 131 -12.66 -9.65 -1.35
N THR A 132 -12.65 -9.59 -2.66
CA THR A 132 -11.95 -8.57 -3.44
C THR A 132 -12.91 -7.47 -3.86
N LYS A 133 -12.48 -6.22 -3.70
CA LYS A 133 -13.17 -5.03 -4.20
C LYS A 133 -12.19 -4.17 -4.98
N PHE A 134 -12.63 -3.61 -6.09
CA PHE A 134 -11.85 -2.62 -6.84
C PHE A 134 -11.98 -1.24 -6.18
N PHE A 135 -10.92 -0.45 -6.30
CA PHE A 135 -10.92 0.98 -5.99
C PHE A 135 -10.44 1.77 -7.21
N ARG A 136 -11.01 2.96 -7.39
CA ARG A 136 -10.75 3.90 -8.48
C ARG A 136 -9.97 5.13 -8.02
N SER A 137 -9.72 5.25 -6.72
CA SER A 137 -8.88 6.32 -6.16
C SER A 137 -8.28 5.93 -4.80
N ALA A 138 -7.29 6.73 -4.38
CA ALA A 138 -6.76 6.76 -3.00
C ALA A 138 -7.87 6.82 -1.95
N LEU A 139 -8.84 7.71 -2.17
CA LEU A 139 -9.92 7.98 -1.24
C LEU A 139 -10.88 6.78 -1.17
N GLU A 140 -11.18 6.16 -2.31
CA GLU A 140 -12.02 4.97 -2.33
C GLU A 140 -11.35 3.80 -1.61
N LEU A 141 -10.01 3.65 -1.68
CA LEU A 141 -9.30 2.68 -0.84
C LEU A 141 -9.52 2.95 0.66
N VAL A 142 -9.43 4.21 1.08
CA VAL A 142 -9.69 4.63 2.46
C VAL A 142 -11.15 4.32 2.86
N GLU A 143 -12.12 4.66 2.01
CA GLU A 143 -13.54 4.36 2.22
C GLU A 143 -13.79 2.85 2.33
N LEU A 144 -13.13 2.04 1.51
CA LEU A 144 -13.22 0.58 1.58
C LEU A 144 -12.71 0.04 2.92
N ILE A 145 -11.57 0.54 3.42
CA ILE A 145 -11.02 0.17 4.73
C ILE A 145 -12.01 0.56 5.84
N TYR A 146 -12.51 1.81 5.84
CA TYR A 146 -13.52 2.26 6.80
C TYR A 146 -14.80 1.44 6.74
N SER A 147 -15.27 1.06 5.55
CA SER A 147 -16.48 0.22 5.40
C SER A 147 -16.34 -1.15 6.08
N VAL A 148 -15.12 -1.68 6.15
CA VAL A 148 -14.83 -2.93 6.85
C VAL A 148 -14.75 -2.68 8.36
N ILE A 149 -14.09 -1.62 8.79
CA ILE A 149 -14.03 -1.26 10.22
C ILE A 149 -15.44 -1.04 10.77
N ASP A 150 -16.24 -0.21 10.11
CA ASP A 150 -17.61 0.11 10.52
C ASP A 150 -18.53 -1.11 10.61
N LYS A 151 -18.28 -2.13 9.78
CA LYS A 151 -19.11 -3.33 9.76
C LYS A 151 -18.72 -4.36 10.83
N TYR A 152 -17.49 -4.34 11.31
CA TYR A 152 -16.93 -5.42 12.14
C TYR A 152 -16.32 -4.97 13.47
N HIS A 153 -16.18 -3.65 13.71
CA HIS A 153 -15.56 -3.06 14.91
C HIS A 153 -16.38 -1.91 15.55
N LYS A 154 -17.57 -1.60 15.01
CA LYS A 154 -18.61 -0.83 15.71
C LYS A 154 -19.54 -1.79 16.44
#